data_AF-A0A496QP78-F1
#
_entry.id   AF-A0A496QP78-F1
#
_cell.length_a   1.000
_cell.length_b   1.000
_cell.length_c   1.000
_cell.angle_alpha   90.00
_cell.angle_beta   90.00
_cell.angle_gamma   90.00
#
_symmetry.space_group_name_H-M   'P 1'
#
loop_
_entity.id
_entity.type
_entity.pdbx_description
1 polymer ?
#
loop_
_entity_poly.entity_id
_entity_poly.type
_entity_poly.pdbx_seq_one_letter_code
_entity_poly.pdbx_strand_id
1 'polypeptide(L)'
;MVEAIIEKIEKDPQKKGLEKARSVCSRWLEMHNNPYIKKWHEILNGEWEDIKKIMLDQSEEAIALRQCNPFCGILTPKERWNIYREFRK
;
A
#
# COMPACT_ATOMS: atom_id res chain seq x y z
N MET A 1 -6.65 -7.53 4.33
CA MET A 1 -6.64 -6.15 3.77
C MET A 1 -5.48 -5.94 2.79
N VAL A 2 -4.23 -6.18 3.20
CA VAL A 2 -3.05 -6.07 2.31
C VAL A 2 -3.19 -6.94 1.06
N GLU A 3 -3.56 -8.21 1.22
CA GLU A 3 -3.74 -9.16 0.11
C GLU A 3 -4.72 -8.65 -0.95
N ALA A 4 -5.87 -8.09 -0.53
CA ALA A 4 -6.85 -7.53 -1.45
C ALA A 4 -6.34 -6.29 -2.21
N ILE A 5 -5.45 -5.50 -1.61
CA ILE A 5 -4.79 -4.38 -2.30
C ILE A 5 -3.85 -4.92 -3.39
N ILE A 6 -3.03 -5.92 -3.03
CA ILE A 6 -2.10 -6.58 -3.96
C ILE A 6 -2.87 -7.18 -5.13
N GLU A 7 -3.91 -7.97 -4.85
CA GLU A 7 -4.74 -8.60 -5.87
C GLU A 7 -5.36 -7.57 -6.81
N LYS A 8 -5.84 -6.45 -6.28
CA LYS A 8 -6.41 -5.36 -7.10
C LYS A 8 -5.37 -4.72 -8.02
N ILE A 9 -4.13 -4.54 -7.55
CA ILE A 9 -3.05 -3.98 -8.36
C ILE A 9 -2.60 -4.98 -9.43
N GLU A 10 -2.49 -6.26 -9.10
CA GLU A 10 -2.08 -7.31 -10.05
C GLU A 10 -3.11 -7.54 -11.16
N LYS A 11 -4.40 -7.40 -10.85
CA LYS A 11 -5.48 -7.50 -11.85
C LYS A 11 -5.57 -6.31 -12.79
N ASP A 12 -4.91 -5.19 -12.48
CA ASP A 12 -4.86 -4.01 -13.34
C ASP A 12 -3.56 -4.01 -14.17
N PRO A 13 -3.62 -4.23 -15.50
CA PRO A 13 -2.43 -4.20 -16.35
C PRO A 13 -1.66 -2.87 -16.27
N GLN A 14 -2.36 -1.76 -15.99
CA GLN A 14 -1.77 -0.43 -15.88
C GLN A 14 -1.29 -0.12 -14.45
N LYS A 15 -1.54 -1.01 -13.48
CA LYS A 15 -1.18 -0.85 -12.06
C LYS A 15 -1.53 0.54 -11.50
N LYS A 16 -2.72 1.08 -11.82
CA LYS A 16 -3.11 2.44 -11.41
C LYS A 16 -3.12 2.63 -9.89
N GLY A 17 -3.35 1.56 -9.14
CA GLY A 17 -3.23 1.56 -7.69
C GLY A 17 -1.81 1.86 -7.19
N LEU A 18 -0.78 1.34 -7.88
CA LEU A 18 0.62 1.62 -7.57
C LEU A 18 0.96 3.09 -7.86
N GLU A 19 0.55 3.60 -9.03
CA GLU A 19 0.77 5.02 -9.37
C GLU A 19 0.04 5.96 -8.40
N LYS A 20 -1.16 5.56 -7.94
CA LYS A 20 -1.86 6.30 -6.89
C LYS A 20 -1.07 6.32 -5.59
N ALA A 21 -0.52 5.18 -5.16
CA ALA A 21 0.29 5.10 -3.94
C ALA A 21 1.55 5.97 -4.04
N ARG A 22 2.23 5.97 -5.19
CA ARG A 22 3.37 6.86 -5.50
C ARG A 22 2.98 8.32 -5.32
N SER A 23 1.90 8.76 -5.97
CA SER A 23 1.40 10.15 -5.86
C SER A 23 1.04 10.53 -4.43
N VAL A 24 0.39 9.63 -3.67
CA VAL A 24 0.07 9.85 -2.25
C VAL A 24 1.34 10.03 -1.43
N CYS A 25 2.33 9.17 -1.63
CA CYS A 25 3.59 9.21 -0.90
C CYS A 25 4.40 10.48 -1.21
N SER A 26 4.53 10.87 -2.49
CA SER A 26 5.20 12.11 -2.89
C SER A 26 4.56 13.34 -2.25
N ARG A 27 3.22 13.42 -2.25
CA ARG A 27 2.50 14.52 -1.57
C ARG A 27 2.77 14.54 -0.07
N TRP A 28 2.80 13.38 0.58
CA TRP A 28 3.11 13.31 2.01
C TRP A 28 4.54 13.74 2.32
N LEU A 29 5.49 13.42 1.43
CA LEU A 29 6.89 13.78 1.59
C LEU A 29 7.10 15.29 1.55
N GLU A 30 6.31 16.00 0.74
CA GLU A 30 6.32 17.47 0.69
C GLU A 30 5.76 18.10 1.97
N MET A 31 4.78 17.45 2.61
CA MET A 31 4.05 18.02 3.76
C MET A 31 4.66 17.64 5.11
N HIS A 32 5.38 16.52 5.19
CA HIS A 32 5.78 15.92 6.46
C HIS A 32 7.21 15.40 6.42
N ASN A 33 8.03 15.83 7.39
CA ASN A 33 9.35 15.25 7.60
C ASN A 33 9.25 13.97 8.46
N ASN A 34 8.73 12.89 7.86
CA ASN A 34 8.57 11.60 8.53
C ASN A 34 9.50 10.52 7.92
N PRO A 35 10.32 9.82 8.71
CA PRO A 35 11.24 8.80 8.20
C PRO A 35 10.52 7.62 7.52
N TYR A 36 9.33 7.23 7.97
CA TYR A 36 8.55 6.16 7.33
C TYR A 36 8.02 6.57 5.95
N ILE A 37 7.65 7.85 5.77
CA ILE A 37 7.24 8.38 4.46
C ILE A 37 8.43 8.36 3.49
N LYS A 38 9.62 8.80 3.94
CA LYS A 38 10.85 8.72 3.15
C LYS A 38 11.17 7.29 2.73
N LYS A 39 11.12 6.36 3.67
CA LYS A 39 11.36 4.93 3.41
C LYS A 39 10.36 4.35 2.41
N TRP A 40 9.07 4.69 2.54
CA TRP A 40 8.06 4.29 1.54
C TRP A 40 8.34 4.88 0.16
N HIS A 41 8.76 6.14 0.09
CA HIS A 41 9.09 6.77 -1.19
C HIS A 41 10.25 6.04 -1.89
N GLU A 42 11.29 5.65 -1.16
CA GLU A 42 12.40 4.84 -1.69
C GLU A 42 11.91 3.48 -2.20
N ILE A 43 11.11 2.76 -1.40
CA ILE A 43 10.55 1.45 -1.76
C ILE A 43 9.66 1.55 -3.00
N LEU A 44 8.80 2.57 -3.07
CA LEU A 44 7.84 2.75 -4.17
C LEU A 44 8.52 3.10 -5.50
N ASN A 45 9.76 3.60 -5.49
CA ASN A 45 10.55 3.81 -6.70
C ASN A 45 11.18 2.51 -7.27
N GLY A 46 11.03 1.38 -6.57
CA GLY A 46 11.43 0.07 -7.05
C GLY A 46 10.38 -0.63 -7.92
N GLU A 47 10.67 -1.89 -8.23
CA GLU A 47 9.80 -2.78 -8.98
C GLU A 47 8.62 -3.28 -8.14
N TRP A 48 7.50 -3.57 -8.80
CA TRP A 48 6.28 -4.02 -8.12
C TRP A 48 6.49 -5.26 -7.25
N GLU A 49 7.28 -6.23 -7.70
CA GLU A 49 7.52 -7.46 -6.94
C GLU A 49 8.24 -7.22 -5.61
N ASP A 50 9.15 -6.25 -5.55
CA ASP A 50 9.85 -5.93 -4.31
C ASP A 50 8.95 -5.14 -3.35
N ILE A 51 8.13 -4.24 -3.89
CA ILE A 51 7.09 -3.54 -3.12
C ILE A 51 6.11 -4.56 -2.52
N LYS A 52 5.65 -5.54 -3.31
CA LYS A 52 4.74 -6.60 -2.88
C LYS A 52 5.35 -7.43 -1.74
N LYS A 53 6.63 -7.78 -1.81
CA LYS A 53 7.33 -8.48 -0.72
C LYS A 53 7.26 -7.70 0.59
N ILE A 54 7.54 -6.40 0.57
CA ILE A 54 7.46 -5.54 1.78
C ILE A 54 6.03 -5.42 2.30
N MET A 55 5.04 -5.35 1.41
CA MET A 55 3.64 -5.32 1.83
C MET A 55 3.25 -6.59 2.60
N LEU A 56 3.77 -7.76 2.19
CA LEU A 56 3.49 -9.06 2.81
C LEU A 56 4.39 -9.41 3.99
N ASP A 57 5.54 -8.75 4.15
CA ASP A 57 6.52 -9.03 5.20
C ASP A 57 5.93 -8.85 6.61
N GLN A 58 6.04 -9.85 7.48
CA GLN A 58 5.51 -9.84 8.85
C GLN A 58 6.55 -9.44 9.90
N SER A 59 7.74 -8.99 9.49
CA SER A 59 8.74 -8.43 10.41
C SER A 59 8.19 -7.21 11.15
N GLU A 60 8.66 -6.98 12.39
CA GLU A 60 8.27 -5.81 13.19
C GLU A 60 8.50 -4.49 12.45
N GLU A 61 9.60 -4.42 11.70
CA GLU A 61 9.96 -3.25 10.89
C GLU A 61 8.95 -3.01 9.76
N ALA A 62 8.56 -4.05 9.03
CA ALA A 62 7.56 -3.93 7.97
C ALA A 62 6.16 -3.62 8.52
N ILE A 63 5.81 -4.17 9.69
CA ILE A 63 4.58 -3.83 10.42
C ILE A 63 4.57 -2.34 10.80
N ALA A 64 5.66 -1.84 11.38
CA ALA A 64 5.80 -0.43 11.74
C ALA A 64 5.69 0.48 10.52
N LEU A 65 6.37 0.12 9.42
CA LEU A 65 6.30 0.84 8.16
C LEU A 65 4.86 0.92 7.61
N ARG A 66 4.08 -0.17 7.71
CA ARG A 66 2.67 -0.22 7.29
C ARG A 66 1.72 0.60 8.17
N GLN A 67 2.14 1.14 9.30
CA GLN A 67 1.34 2.14 10.00
C GLN A 67 1.20 3.44 9.17
N CYS A 68 2.17 3.71 8.29
CA CYS A 68 2.14 4.84 7.36
C CYS A 68 1.92 4.36 5.91
N ASN A 69 0.83 3.62 5.66
CA ASN A 69 0.64 2.92 4.38
C ASN A 69 0.17 3.86 3.24
N PRO A 70 0.97 4.10 2.17
CA PRO A 70 0.60 4.96 1.04
C PRO A 70 -0.46 4.33 0.12
N PHE A 71 -0.75 3.04 0.27
CA PHE A 71 -1.81 2.34 -0.45
C PHE A 71 -3.22 2.62 0.12
N CYS A 72 -3.33 3.58 1.04
CA CYS A 72 -4.62 4.03 1.55
C CYS A 72 -5.54 4.53 0.41
N GLY A 73 -6.83 4.17 0.48
CA GLY A 73 -7.82 4.61 -0.51
C GLY A 73 -7.82 3.86 -1.85
N ILE A 74 -6.96 2.86 -2.06
CA ILE A 74 -7.00 2.01 -3.27
C ILE A 74 -8.26 1.13 -3.31
N LEU A 75 -8.65 0.60 -2.14
CA LEU A 75 -9.92 -0.11 -2.00
C LEU A 75 -11.03 0.91 -1.76
N THR A 76 -12.07 0.82 -2.60
CA THR A 76 -13.32 1.56 -2.40
C THR A 76 -13.98 1.14 -1.08
N PRO A 77 -14.84 1.99 -0.50
CA PRO A 77 -15.61 1.58 0.69
C PRO A 77 -16.30 0.24 0.48
N LYS A 78 -17.00 0.04 -0.64
CA LYS A 78 -17.71 -1.21 -0.95
C LYS A 78 -16.79 -2.45 -0.91
N GLU A 79 -15.59 -2.36 -1.49
CA GLU A 79 -14.61 -3.44 -1.47
C GLU A 79 -14.14 -3.77 -0.05
N ARG A 80 -13.85 -2.74 0.77
CA ARG A 80 -13.49 -2.94 2.19
C ARG A 80 -14.61 -3.64 2.97
N TRP A 81 -15.85 -3.22 2.75
CA TRP A 81 -17.02 -3.82 3.39
C TRP A 81 -17.22 -5.28 2.99
N ASN A 82 -16.97 -5.64 1.73
CA ASN A 82 -17.02 -7.04 1.29
C ASN A 82 -16.00 -7.90 2.05
N ILE A 83 -14.75 -7.42 2.13
CA ILE A 83 -13.68 -8.11 2.85
C ILE A 83 -14.06 -8.33 4.33
N TYR A 84 -14.56 -7.31 5.02
CA TYR A 84 -14.98 -7.46 6.41
C TYR A 84 -16.15 -8.44 6.61
N ARG A 85 -17.03 -8.59 5.62
CA ARG A 85 -18.11 -9.60 5.69
C ARG A 85 -17.59 -11.02 5.53
N GLU A 86 -16.55 -11.22 4.74
CA GLU A 86 -15.94 -12.54 4.52
C GLU A 86 -15.17 -13.01 5.76
N PHE A 87 -14.47 -12.12 6.47
CA PHE A 87 -13.77 -12.46 7.71
C PHE A 87 -14.68 -12.69 8.93
N ARG A 88 -15.98 -12.34 8.85
CA ARG A 88 -16.96 -12.53 9.94
C ARG A 88 -17.76 -13.83 9.81
N LYS A 89 -17.49 -14.66 8.80
CA LYS A 89 -18.08 -15.99 8.63
C LYS A 89 -17.18 -17.03 9.26
#